data_AF-A0A3N5H9Z8-F1
#
_entry.id   AF-A0A3N5H9Z8-F1
#
_cell.length_a   1.000
_cell.length_b   1.000
_cell.length_c   1.000
_cell.angle_alpha   90.00
_cell.angle_beta   90.00
_cell.angle_gamma   90.00
#
_symmetry.space_group_name_H-M   'P 1'
#
loop_
_entity.id
_entity.type
_entity.pdbx_description
1 polymer ?
#
loop_
_entity_poly.entity_id
_entity_poly.type
_entity_poly.pdbx_seq_one_letter_code
_entity_poly.pdbx_strand_id
1 'polypeptide(L)' 'MGKPKGLKDRLFGAAVLKMSFRLRGDELSPAFKGIYPGVLRDLELEDEAVEKYIQEHRGAVEAAARGKPPA' A
#
# COMPACT_ATOMS: atom_id res chain seq x y z
N MET A 1 0.20 23.34 2.74
CA MET A 1 1.19 22.25 2.85
C MET A 1 0.60 21.19 3.77
N GLY A 2 0.32 19.99 3.25
CA GLY A 2 -0.26 18.91 4.08
C GLY A 2 0.74 18.47 5.15
N LYS A 3 0.26 18.19 6.37
CA LYS A 3 1.08 17.71 7.50
C LYS A 3 1.96 16.54 7.03
N PRO A 4 3.22 16.43 7.49
CA PRO A 4 4.05 15.26 7.18
C PRO A 4 3.29 14.01 7.64
N LYS A 5 2.91 13.18 6.68
CA LYS A 5 2.23 11.91 6.92
C LYS A 5 3.13 11.04 7.80
N GLY A 6 2.61 10.55 8.91
CA GLY A 6 3.38 9.72 9.83
C GLY A 6 3.81 8.42 9.15
N LEU A 7 4.77 7.70 9.73
CA LEU A 7 5.22 6.39 9.20
C LEU A 7 4.05 5.45 8.92
N LYS A 8 3.04 5.43 9.81
CA LYS A 8 1.81 4.63 9.64
C LYS A 8 1.01 5.03 8.40
N ASP A 9 0.88 6.32 8.11
CA ASP A 9 0.14 6.80 6.93
C ASP A 9 0.86 6.44 5.63
N ARG A 10 2.20 6.48 5.65
CA ARG A 10 3.05 6.05 4.52
C ARG A 10 2.89 4.56 4.27
N LEU A 11 3.04 3.74 5.32
CA LEU A 11 2.85 2.29 5.25
C LEU A 11 1.44 1.93 4.78
N PHE A 12 0.41 2.61 5.30
CA PHE A 12 -0.97 2.39 4.90
C PHE A 12 -1.18 2.68 3.40
N GLY A 13 -0.66 3.79 2.89
CA GLY A 13 -0.75 4.12 1.47
C GLY A 13 -0.09 3.07 0.56
N ALA A 14 1.14 2.67 0.88
CA ALA A 14 1.87 1.63 0.12
C ALA A 14 1.16 0.27 0.21
N ALA A 15 0.66 -0.09 1.40
CA ALA A 15 -0.07 -1.32 1.65
C ALA A 15 -1.37 -1.39 0.85
N VAL A 16 -2.15 -0.31 0.81
CA VAL A 16 -3.39 -0.22 0.02
C VAL A 16 -3.09 -0.34 -1.47
N LEU A 17 -2.02 0.27 -1.96
CA LEU A 17 -1.60 0.13 -3.35
C LEU A 17 -1.28 -1.33 -3.68
N LYS A 18 -0.38 -1.98 -2.92
CA LYS A 18 0.00 -3.38 -3.13
C LYS A 18 -1.22 -4.30 -3.06
N MET A 19 -2.06 -4.12 -2.05
CA MET A 19 -3.28 -4.91 -1.87
C MET A 19 -4.27 -4.73 -3.03
N SER A 20 -4.41 -3.53 -3.58
CA SER A 20 -5.29 -3.27 -4.72
C SER A 20 -4.90 -4.08 -5.96
N PHE A 21 -3.59 -4.24 -6.22
CA PHE A 21 -3.10 -5.09 -7.30
C PHE A 21 -3.19 -6.59 -6.94
N ARG A 22 -2.89 -6.97 -5.70
CA ARG A 22 -3.04 -8.34 -5.18
C ARG A 22 -4.47 -8.86 -5.36
N LEU A 23 -5.46 -8.06 -4.98
CA LEU A 23 -6.88 -8.43 -5.10
C LEU A 23 -7.34 -8.61 -6.55
N ARG A 24 -6.68 -7.96 -7.52
CA ARG A 24 -6.95 -8.15 -8.96
C ARG A 24 -6.16 -9.30 -9.58
N GLY A 25 -5.19 -9.88 -8.86
CA GLY A 25 -4.24 -10.85 -9.41
C GLY A 25 -3.14 -10.21 -10.27
N ASP A 26 -2.95 -8.89 -10.18
CA ASP A 26 -2.10 -8.10 -11.07
C ASP A 26 -0.74 -7.73 -10.45
N GLU A 27 -0.32 -8.38 -9.37
CA GLU A 27 0.99 -8.13 -8.72
C GLU A 27 2.18 -8.39 -9.66
N LEU A 28 2.00 -9.16 -10.73
CA LEU A 28 3.06 -9.41 -11.73
C LEU A 28 2.97 -8.48 -12.95
N SER A 29 1.95 -7.61 -13.00
CA SER A 29 1.73 -6.71 -14.13
C SER A 29 2.89 -5.72 -14.30
N PRO A 30 3.22 -5.33 -15.54
CA PRO A 30 4.22 -4.29 -15.80
C PRO A 30 3.89 -2.97 -15.11
N ALA A 31 2.60 -2.64 -14.99
CA ALA A 31 2.13 -1.45 -14.28
C ALA A 31 2.52 -1.47 -12.80
N PHE A 32 2.26 -2.58 -12.10
CA PHE A 32 2.65 -2.71 -10.69
C PHE A 32 4.17 -2.63 -10.52
N LYS A 33 4.92 -3.39 -11.32
CA LYS A 33 6.39 -3.42 -11.28
C LYS A 33 7.03 -2.07 -11.60
N GLY A 34 6.38 -1.22 -12.40
CA GLY A 34 6.86 0.13 -12.70
C GLY A 34 6.55 1.14 -11.59
N ILE A 35 5.36 1.07 -10.99
CA ILE A 35 4.88 2.09 -10.05
C ILE A 35 5.32 1.79 -8.61
N TYR A 36 5.17 0.55 -8.16
CA TYR A 36 5.34 0.19 -6.75
C TYR A 36 6.76 0.49 -6.20
N PRO A 37 7.87 0.19 -6.91
CA PRO A 37 9.20 0.57 -6.46
C PRO A 37 9.41 2.10 -6.36
N GLY A 38 8.74 2.87 -7.22
CA GLY A 38 8.76 4.34 -7.14
C GLY A 38 8.05 4.84 -5.88
N VAL A 39 6.90 4.25 -5.56
CA VAL A 39 6.13 4.57 -4.35
C VAL A 39 6.91 4.23 -3.08
N LEU A 40 7.58 3.08 -3.04
CA LEU A 40 8.45 2.72 -1.91
C LEU A 40 9.57 3.75 -1.70
N ARG A 41 10.21 4.19 -2.80
CA ARG A 41 11.26 5.21 -2.76
C ARG A 41 10.73 6.55 -2.25
N ASP A 42 9.61 7.02 -2.79
CA ASP A 42 9.04 8.33 -2.45
C ASP A 42 8.54 8.38 -1.00
N LEU A 43 8.16 7.23 -0.45
CA LEU A 43 7.71 7.09 0.93
C LEU A 43 8.82 6.65 1.89
N GLU A 44 10.02 6.36 1.39
CA GLU A 44 11.17 5.83 2.15
C GLU A 44 10.80 4.56 2.93
N LEU A 45 10.20 3.59 2.24
CA LEU A 45 9.75 2.33 2.81
C LEU A 45 10.42 1.14 2.14
N GLU A 46 10.61 0.09 2.93
CA GLU A 46 11.01 -1.24 2.46
C GLU A 46 9.78 -2.11 2.18
N ASP A 47 9.87 -3.02 1.21
CA ASP A 47 8.76 -3.91 0.87
C ASP A 47 8.36 -4.81 2.04
N GLU A 48 9.34 -5.29 2.81
CA GLU A 48 9.14 -6.12 3.99
C GLU A 48 8.32 -5.39 5.07
N ALA A 49 8.56 -4.09 5.23
CA ALA A 49 7.80 -3.27 6.18
C ALA A 49 6.34 -3.12 5.74
N VAL A 50 6.11 -2.98 4.43
CA VAL A 50 4.76 -2.92 3.85
C VAL A 50 4.05 -4.27 4.00
N GLU A 51 4.70 -5.39 3.71
CA GLU A 51 4.12 -6.73 3.89
C GLU A 51 3.78 -7.01 5.35
N LYS A 52 4.67 -6.68 6.28
CA LYS A 52 4.39 -6.82 7.71
C LYS A 52 3.16 -5.98 8.11
N TYR A 53 3.09 -4.75 7.63
CA TYR A 53 1.94 -3.88 7.89
C TYR A 53 0.64 -4.45 7.29
N ILE A 54 0.68 -5.02 6.09
CA ILE A 54 -0.46 -5.71 5.47
C ILE A 54 -0.93 -6.88 6.33
N GLN A 55 -0.01 -7.67 6.87
CA GLN A 55 -0.35 -8.81 7.72
C GLN A 55 -1.01 -8.36 9.04
N GLU A 56 -0.45 -7.33 9.68
CA GLU A 56 -0.94 -6.78 10.95
C GLU A 56 -2.29 -6.03 10.80
N HIS A 57 -2.52 -5.40 9.64
CA HIS A 57 -3.68 -4.52 9.39
C HIS A 57 -4.57 -4.99 8.24
N ARG A 58 -4.55 -6.28 7.93
CA ARG A 58 -5.15 -6.87 6.72
C ARG A 58 -6.58 -6.40 6.45
N GLY A 59 -7.45 -6.42 7.46
CA GLY A 59 -8.85 -6.03 7.31
C GLY A 59 -9.03 -4.57 6.87
N ALA A 60 -8.26 -3.63 7.45
CA ALA A 60 -8.33 -2.22 7.11
C ALA A 60 -7.75 -1.95 5.72
N VAL A 61 -6.62 -2.58 5.40
CA VAL A 61 -5.96 -2.43 4.10
C VAL A 61 -6.81 -3.02 2.97
N GLU A 62 -7.39 -4.20 3.16
CA GLU A 62 -8.28 -4.81 2.17
C GLU A 62 -9.56 -3.97 1.96
N ALA A 63 -10.16 -3.43 3.02
CA ALA A 63 -11.35 -2.58 2.91
C ALA A 63 -11.07 -1.32 2.07
N ALA A 64 -9.94 -0.65 2.35
CA ALA A 64 -9.52 0.52 1.60
C ALA A 64 -9.14 0.18 0.14
N ALA A 65 -8.46 -0.94 -0.09
CA ALA A 65 -8.09 -1.40 -1.44
C ALA A 65 -9.30 -1.78 -2.31
N ARG A 66 -10.39 -2.23 -1.69
CA ARG A 66 -11.68 -2.48 -2.37
C ARG A 66 -12.48 -1.21 -2.67
N GLY A 67 -11.97 -0.03 -2.28
CA GLY A 67 -12.68 1.24 -2.46
C GLY A 67 -13.85 1.44 -1.50
N LYS A 68 -13.91 0.68 -0.40
CA LYS A 68 -14.91 0.91 0.65
C LYS A 68 -14.41 2.09 1.50
N PRO A 69 -15.11 3.24 1.54
CA PRO A 69 -14.75 4.28 2.49
C PRO A 69 -14.84 3.69 3.91
N PRO A 70 -13.94 4.06 4.84
CA PRO A 70 -14.08 3.66 6.23
C PRO A 70 -15.44 4.15 6.73
N ALA A 71 -16.21 3.23 7.32
CA ALA A 71 -17.49 3.51 7.96
C ALA A 71 -17.29 4.24 9.29
#